data_AF-A0A6B3HJW3-F1
#
_entry.id   AF-A0A6B3HJW3-F1
#
_cell.length_a   1.000
_cell.length_b   1.000
_cell.length_c   1.000
_cell.angle_alpha   90.00
_cell.angle_beta   90.00
_cell.angle_gamma   90.00
#
_symmetry.space_group_name_H-M   'P 1'
#
loop_
_entity.id
_entity.type
_entity.pdbx_description
1 polymer ?
#
loop_
_entity_poly.entity_id
_entity_poly.type
_entity_poly.pdbx_seq_one_letter_code
_entity_poly.pdbx_strand_id
1 'polypeptide(L)'
;MTKPSLTELLHAAVAAVGGTERPGQVAMAEAVASAIDDSSHLLVQAGTGTGKSLGYLVPALAHGERVVVATATLALQRQLVERDLPRTVEALHPVLRRRPEFAMLKGRSNYLCL
;
A
#
# COMPACT_ATOMS: atom_id res chain seq x y z
N MET A 1 -0.70 -16.69 -18.32
CA MET A 1 -1.63 -15.57 -18.03
C MET A 1 -0.81 -14.42 -17.48
N THR A 2 -0.98 -13.21 -18.02
CA THR A 2 -0.13 -12.04 -17.73
C THR A 2 -0.44 -11.45 -16.35
N LYS A 3 0.61 -11.15 -15.57
CA LYS A 3 0.50 -10.41 -14.29
C LYS A 3 -0.09 -9.02 -14.60
N PRO A 4 -1.08 -8.51 -13.83
CA PRO A 4 -1.58 -7.16 -14.04
C PRO A 4 -0.45 -6.15 -13.89
N SER A 5 -0.47 -5.12 -14.73
CA SER A 5 0.51 -4.04 -14.68
C SER A 5 0.32 -3.20 -13.42
N LEU A 6 1.39 -2.54 -12.97
CA LEU A 6 1.33 -1.63 -11.83
C LEU A 6 0.33 -0.48 -12.09
N THR A 7 0.28 0.02 -13.31
CA THR A 7 -0.62 1.09 -13.74
C THR A 7 -2.08 0.67 -13.61
N GLU A 8 -2.46 -0.53 -14.05
CA GLU A 8 -3.84 -1.04 -13.89
C GLU A 8 -4.24 -1.17 -12.41
N LEU A 9 -3.32 -1.62 -11.57
CA LEU A 9 -3.55 -1.76 -10.13
C LEU A 9 -3.69 -0.39 -9.46
N LEU A 10 -2.82 0.57 -9.80
CA LEU A 10 -2.89 1.92 -9.26
C LEU A 10 -4.19 2.61 -9.68
N HIS A 11 -4.58 2.45 -10.94
CA HIS A 11 -5.82 2.97 -11.47
C HIS A 11 -7.04 2.43 -10.71
N ALA A 12 -7.11 1.12 -10.52
CA ALA A 12 -8.19 0.49 -9.75
C ALA A 12 -8.26 1.03 -8.31
N ALA A 13 -7.11 1.16 -7.64
CA ALA A 13 -7.03 1.68 -6.28
C ALA A 13 -7.47 3.15 -6.17
N VAL A 14 -7.09 3.99 -7.14
CA VAL A 14 -7.48 5.41 -7.17
C VAL A 14 -8.97 5.57 -7.48
N ALA A 15 -9.49 4.82 -8.44
CA ALA A 15 -10.91 4.84 -8.79
C ALA A 15 -11.80 4.42 -7.61
N ALA A 16 -11.38 3.38 -6.87
CA ALA A 16 -12.12 2.87 -5.71
C ALA A 16 -12.26 3.88 -4.56
N VAL A 17 -11.36 4.85 -4.47
CA VAL A 17 -11.44 5.94 -3.46
C VAL A 17 -12.08 7.21 -4.01
N GLY A 18 -12.61 7.20 -5.23
CA GLY A 18 -13.17 8.38 -5.90
C GLY A 18 -12.12 9.47 -6.14
N GLY A 19 -10.84 9.09 -6.26
CA GLY A 19 -9.72 9.99 -6.43
C GLY A 19 -9.35 10.24 -7.89
N THR A 20 -8.30 11.04 -8.07
CA THR A 20 -7.63 11.23 -9.35
C THR A 20 -6.15 10.91 -9.20
N GLU A 21 -5.59 10.25 -10.21
CA GLU A 21 -4.16 9.93 -10.25
C GLU A 21 -3.35 11.23 -10.30
N ARG A 22 -2.20 11.22 -9.62
CA ARG A 22 -1.32 12.39 -9.55
C ARG A 22 0.07 11.98 -10.02
N PRO A 23 0.80 12.82 -10.79
CA PRO A 23 2.13 12.48 -11.27
C PRO A 23 3.09 12.02 -10.16
N GLY A 24 3.08 12.70 -9.01
CA GLY A 24 3.92 12.30 -7.87
C GLY A 24 3.51 10.97 -7.21
N GLN A 25 2.25 10.58 -7.31
CA GLN A 25 1.77 9.29 -6.83
C GLN A 25 2.23 8.16 -7.75
N VAL A 26 2.10 8.36 -9.06
CA VAL A 26 2.54 7.40 -10.09
C VAL A 26 4.05 7.20 -9.98
N ALA A 27 4.82 8.29 -9.96
CA ALA A 27 6.27 8.24 -9.81
C ALA A 27 6.70 7.54 -8.51
N MET A 28 5.99 7.78 -7.40
CA MET A 28 6.26 7.06 -6.14
C MET A 28 5.96 5.56 -6.27
N ALA A 29 4.85 5.17 -6.90
CA ALA A 29 4.49 3.77 -7.06
C ALA A 29 5.51 3.02 -7.93
N GLU A 30 5.93 3.61 -9.05
CA GLU A 30 6.96 3.06 -9.93
C GLU A 30 8.30 2.93 -9.22
N ALA A 31 8.74 3.97 -8.51
CA ALA A 31 9.99 3.95 -7.75
C ALA A 31 9.96 2.87 -6.66
N VAL A 32 8.85 2.73 -5.93
CA VAL A 32 8.70 1.68 -4.91
C VAL A 32 8.71 0.29 -5.53
N ALA A 33 8.04 0.08 -6.67
CA ALA A 33 8.05 -1.21 -7.37
C ALA A 33 9.47 -1.60 -7.81
N SER A 34 10.22 -0.68 -8.44
CA SER A 34 11.61 -0.90 -8.83
C SER A 34 12.49 -1.21 -7.61
N ALA A 35 12.33 -0.47 -6.52
CA ALA A 35 13.13 -0.70 -5.31
C ALA A 35 12.88 -2.07 -4.68
N ILE A 36 11.63 -2.55 -4.72
CA ILE A 36 11.26 -3.91 -4.29
C ILE A 36 11.90 -4.95 -5.20
N ASP A 37 11.75 -4.81 -6.52
CA ASP A 37 12.26 -5.78 -7.51
C ASP A 37 13.80 -5.85 -7.49
N ASP A 38 14.46 -4.70 -7.35
CA ASP A 38 15.92 -4.56 -7.31
C ASP A 38 16.53 -4.81 -5.93
N SER A 39 15.69 -5.04 -4.90
CA SER A 39 16.12 -5.16 -3.49
C SER A 39 16.99 -3.98 -3.02
N SER A 40 16.63 -2.76 -3.43
CA SER A 40 17.39 -1.54 -3.16
C SER A 40 16.69 -0.62 -2.15
N HIS A 41 17.44 0.33 -1.60
CA HIS A 41 16.89 1.35 -0.70
C HIS A 41 16.41 2.56 -1.48
N LEU A 42 15.18 3.01 -1.17
CA LEU A 42 14.56 4.19 -1.76
C LEU A 42 14.17 5.19 -0.67
N LEU A 43 14.51 6.45 -0.89
CA LEU A 43 14.05 7.58 -0.09
C LEU A 43 13.09 8.44 -0.91
N VAL A 44 11.85 8.59 -0.44
CA VAL A 44 10.83 9.43 -1.09
C VAL A 44 10.36 10.52 -0.12
N GLN A 45 10.40 11.77 -0.55
CA GLN A 45 9.72 12.87 0.11
C GLN A 45 8.37 13.12 -0.57
N ALA A 46 7.27 12.82 0.13
CA ALA A 46 5.92 13.05 -0.35
C ALA A 46 5.14 13.95 0.61
N GLY A 47 4.60 15.05 0.08
CA GLY A 47 3.77 15.98 0.84
C GLY A 47 2.43 15.39 1.26
N THR A 48 1.69 16.13 2.08
CA THR A 48 0.28 15.83 2.36
C THR A 48 -0.54 15.91 1.08
N GLY A 49 -1.46 14.97 0.89
CA GLY A 49 -2.30 14.91 -0.30
C GLY A 49 -1.63 14.28 -1.53
N THR A 50 -0.34 13.93 -1.53
CA THR A 50 0.32 13.26 -2.68
C THR A 50 -0.24 11.85 -2.98
N GLY A 51 -1.13 11.31 -2.14
CA GLY A 51 -1.60 9.92 -2.30
C GLY A 51 -0.57 8.89 -1.82
N LYS A 52 0.33 9.29 -0.91
CA LYS A 52 1.47 8.47 -0.44
C LYS A 52 1.09 7.05 -0.03
N SER A 53 -0.06 6.88 0.64
CA SER A 53 -0.52 5.55 1.07
C SER A 53 -0.69 4.61 -0.13
N LEU A 54 -1.42 5.04 -1.17
CA LEU A 54 -1.58 4.23 -2.38
C LEU A 54 -0.24 4.04 -3.12
N GLY A 55 0.61 5.06 -3.13
CA GLY A 55 1.93 5.02 -3.75
C GLY A 55 2.81 3.87 -3.24
N TYR A 56 2.84 3.59 -1.93
CA TYR A 56 3.58 2.43 -1.41
C TYR A 56 2.73 1.15 -1.26
N LEU A 57 1.42 1.26 -1.00
CA LEU A 57 0.57 0.08 -0.76
C LEU A 57 0.31 -0.72 -2.03
N VAL A 58 0.06 -0.07 -3.16
CA VAL A 58 -0.23 -0.77 -4.42
C VAL A 58 0.92 -1.68 -4.84
N PRO A 59 2.17 -1.20 -4.99
CA PRO A 59 3.29 -2.07 -5.33
C PRO A 59 3.60 -3.10 -4.23
N ALA A 60 3.47 -2.74 -2.95
CA ALA A 60 3.66 -3.69 -1.84
C ALA A 60 2.67 -4.87 -1.89
N LEU A 61 1.39 -4.59 -2.14
CA LEU A 61 0.37 -5.62 -2.24
C LEU A 61 0.52 -6.44 -3.52
N ALA A 62 0.98 -5.81 -4.62
CA ALA A 62 1.22 -6.46 -5.91
C ALA A 62 2.42 -7.41 -5.89
N HIS A 63 3.43 -7.13 -5.05
CA HIS A 63 4.67 -7.90 -4.94
C HIS A 63 4.42 -9.39 -4.67
N GLY A 64 3.46 -9.71 -3.80
CA GLY A 64 3.02 -11.09 -3.55
C GLY A 64 3.78 -11.81 -2.43
N GLU A 65 4.84 -11.20 -1.89
CA GLU A 65 5.51 -11.66 -0.67
C GLU A 65 5.11 -10.81 0.55
N ARG A 66 5.64 -11.18 1.72
CA ARG A 66 5.35 -10.50 2.98
C ARG A 66 6.03 -9.14 3.00
N VAL A 67 5.24 -8.07 3.10
CA VAL A 67 5.73 -6.70 3.27
C VAL A 67 5.42 -6.19 4.69
N VAL A 68 6.39 -5.50 5.30
CA VAL A 68 6.21 -4.81 6.58
C VAL A 68 6.10 -3.31 6.33
N VAL A 69 4.99 -2.70 6.74
CA VAL A 69 4.82 -1.24 6.72
C VAL A 69 5.01 -0.71 8.13
N ALA A 70 6.11 0.02 8.36
CA ALA A 70 6.39 0.69 9.62
C ALA A 70 5.91 2.14 9.58
N THR A 71 5.22 2.57 10.65
CA THR A 71 4.72 3.94 10.81
C THR A 71 5.19 4.54 12.13
N ALA A 72 5.30 5.86 12.21
CA ALA A 72 5.82 6.54 13.41
C ALA A 72 4.96 6.37 14.67
N THR A 73 3.64 6.18 14.54
CA THR A 73 2.73 6.11 15.71
C THR A 73 1.66 5.05 15.55
N LEU A 74 1.09 4.58 16.66
CA LEU A 74 -0.05 3.66 16.67
C LEU A 74 -1.30 4.25 16.00
N ALA A 75 -1.48 5.58 16.07
CA ALA A 75 -2.59 6.25 15.40
C ALA A 75 -2.47 6.16 13.87
N LEU A 76 -1.26 6.34 13.33
CA LEU A 76 -0.99 6.16 11.89
C LEU A 76 -1.16 4.70 11.47
N GLN A 77 -0.71 3.76 12.31
CA GLN A 77 -0.91 2.33 12.07
C GLN A 77 -2.41 1.96 12.03
N ARG A 78 -3.21 2.48 12.96
CA ARG A 78 -4.68 2.32 12.97
C ARG A 78 -5.32 2.90 11.72
N GLN A 79 -4.96 4.13 11.33
CA GLN A 79 -5.46 4.73 10.10
C GLN A 79 -5.17 3.85 8.87
N LEU A 80 -3.98 3.26 8.82
CA LEU A 80 -3.60 2.37 7.73
C LEU A 80 -4.50 1.13 7.70
N VAL A 81 -4.66 0.44 8.83
CA VAL A 81 -5.36 -0.86 8.91
C VAL A 81 -6.88 -0.73 8.90
N GLU A 82 -7.45 0.35 9.42
CA GLU A 82 -8.90 0.55 9.52
C GLU A 82 -9.49 1.23 8.27
N ARG A 83 -8.66 1.93 7.48
CA ARG A 83 -9.13 2.73 6.35
C ARG A 83 -8.40 2.47 5.04
N ASP A 84 -7.09 2.66 5.01
CA ASP A 84 -6.33 2.70 3.75
C ASP A 84 -6.13 1.28 3.17
N LEU A 85 -5.72 0.31 4.00
CA LEU A 85 -5.51 -1.10 3.62
C LEU A 85 -6.79 -1.80 3.19
N PRO A 86 -7.90 -1.78 3.96
CA PRO A 86 -9.14 -2.45 3.56
C PRO A 86 -9.62 -1.98 2.17
N ARG A 87 -9.64 -0.66 1.94
CA ARG A 87 -10.05 -0.09 0.66
C ARG A 87 -9.14 -0.49 -0.49
N THR A 88 -7.83 -0.49 -0.26
CA THR A 88 -6.87 -0.88 -1.29
C THR A 88 -6.98 -2.37 -1.60
N VAL A 89 -7.13 -3.23 -0.58
CA VAL A 89 -7.33 -4.67 -0.77
C VAL A 89 -8.60 -4.97 -1.54
N GLU A 90 -9.73 -4.35 -1.19
CA GLU A 90 -11.00 -4.51 -1.93
C GLU A 90 -10.88 -4.04 -3.38
N ALA A 91 -10.20 -2.92 -3.63
CA ALA A 91 -9.99 -2.39 -4.97
C ALA A 91 -9.11 -3.30 -5.83
N LEU A 92 -8.05 -3.87 -5.23
CA LEU A 92 -7.09 -4.69 -5.96
C LEU A 92 -7.52 -6.15 -6.10
N HIS A 93 -8.43 -6.65 -5.24
CA HIS A 93 -8.83 -8.06 -5.23
C HIS A 93 -9.32 -8.58 -6.61
N PRO A 94 -10.21 -7.87 -7.34
CA PRO A 94 -10.67 -8.31 -8.65
C PRO A 94 -9.55 -8.35 -9.70
N VAL A 95 -8.58 -7.44 -9.59
CA VAL A 95 -7.48 -7.27 -10.56
C VAL A 95 -6.34 -8.24 -10.27
N LEU A 96 -5.97 -8.41 -9.00
CA LEU A 96 -4.92 -9.32 -8.53
C LEU A 96 -5.36 -10.80 -8.57
N ARG A 97 -6.66 -11.07 -8.58
CA ARG A 97 -7.24 -12.44 -8.47
C ARG A 97 -6.79 -13.20 -7.23
N ARG A 98 -6.38 -12.47 -6.20
CA ARG A 98 -6.10 -12.96 -4.85
C ARG A 98 -6.47 -11.87 -3.86
N ARG A 99 -6.68 -12.24 -2.60
CA ARG A 99 -6.98 -11.29 -1.54
C ARG A 99 -5.78 -11.20 -0.60
N PRO A 100 -4.99 -10.10 -0.65
CA PRO A 100 -3.95 -9.90 0.34
C PRO A 100 -4.52 -9.88 1.76
N GLU A 101 -3.86 -10.59 2.67
CA GLU A 101 -4.16 -10.54 4.10
C GLU A 101 -3.24 -9.52 4.78
N PHE A 102 -3.72 -8.90 5.85
CA PHE A 102 -2.94 -7.96 6.64
C PHE A 102 -3.25 -8.13 8.12
N ALA A 103 -2.25 -7.83 8.95
CA ALA A 103 -2.38 -7.85 10.40
C ALA A 103 -1.64 -6.64 11.00
N MET A 104 -2.08 -6.22 12.19
CA MET A 104 -1.44 -5.14 12.93
C MET A 104 -0.54 -5.71 14.03
N LEU A 105 0.74 -5.36 13.99
CA LEU A 105 1.72 -5.70 15.02
C LEU A 105 1.95 -4.50 15.95
N LYS A 106 1.76 -4.70 17.26
CA LYS A 106 2.01 -3.68 18.30
C LYS A 106 2.92 -4.25 19.39
N GLY A 107 3.47 -3.40 20.24
CA GLY A 107 4.17 -3.85 21.45
C GLY A 107 3.22 -4.50 22.46
N ARG A 108 3.71 -5.47 23.26
CA ARG A 108 2.91 -6.27 24.22
C ARG A 108 2.01 -5.43 25.15
N SER A 109 2.46 -4.26 25.57
CA SER A 109 1.69 -3.33 26.43
C SER A 109 0.41 -2.78 25.77
N ASN A 110 0.18 -3.04 24.48
CA ASN A 110 -1.02 -2.62 23.74
C ASN A 110 -2.05 -3.74 23.58
N TYR A 111 -1.88 -4.86 24.28
CA TYR A 111 -2.80 -5.98 24.30
C TYR A 111 -3.34 -6.19 25.71
N LEU A 112 -4.60 -6.62 25.79
CA LEU A 112 -5.20 -7.06 27.05
C LEU A 112 -4.54 -8.38 27.48
N CYS A 113 -4.28 -8.52 28.78
CA CYS A 113 -3.97 -9.82 29.36
C CYS A 113 -5.29 -10.56 29.61
N LEU A 114 -5.39 -11.79 29.11
CA LEU A 114 -6.50 -12.70 29.38
C LEU A 114 -6.20 -13.53 30.64
#